data_AF-A0A9P1IEJ9-F1
#
_entry.id   AF-A0A9P1IEJ9-F1
#
_cell.length_a   1.000
_cell.length_b   1.000
_cell.length_c   1.000
_cell.angle_alpha   90.00
_cell.angle_beta   90.00
_cell.angle_gamma   90.00
#
_symmetry.space_group_name_H-M   'P 1'
#
loop_
_entity.id
_entity.type
_entity.pdbx_description
1 polymer ?
#
loop_
_entity_poly.entity_id
_entity_poly.type
_entity_poly.pdbx_seq_one_letter_code
_entity_poly.pdbx_strand_id
1 'polypeptide(L)'
;MAALRHMAQFQKSLLLARSAPRLNTMIIRSATTLNDGASKVHDHSGHFKFERYFAAGMVPIIPAAYFIHGPVTDALLTIALTLHIHWGVQGVVYDYARPFVIGETAAKAAHAGVYVITVLLLAGLLHFNTNDVGITKAFELVFSL
;
A
#
# COMPACT_ATOMS: atom_id res chain seq x y z
N MET A 1 -35.23 35.64 52.05
CA MET A 1 -34.45 34.39 52.26
C MET A 1 -34.54 33.35 51.12
N ALA A 2 -35.49 33.43 50.18
CA ALA A 2 -35.62 32.45 49.10
C ALA A 2 -34.49 32.50 48.04
N ALA A 3 -34.07 33.71 47.62
CA ALA A 3 -33.07 33.88 46.56
C ALA A 3 -31.69 33.25 46.88
N LEU A 4 -31.26 33.33 48.14
CA LEU A 4 -29.96 32.79 48.59
C LEU A 4 -29.91 31.26 48.56
N ARG A 5 -31.07 30.59 48.73
CA ARG A 5 -31.18 29.13 48.62
C ARG A 5 -31.07 28.65 47.17
N HIS A 6 -31.67 29.39 46.24
CA HIS A 6 -31.57 29.08 44.80
C HIS A 6 -30.15 29.26 44.26
N MET A 7 -29.42 30.29 44.71
CA MET A 7 -28.03 30.48 44.28
C MET A 7 -27.11 29.39 44.84
N ALA A 8 -27.31 28.97 46.10
CA ALA A 8 -26.55 27.88 46.69
C ALA A 8 -26.82 26.53 46.00
N GLN A 9 -28.07 26.28 45.57
CA GLN A 9 -28.42 25.10 44.78
C GLN A 9 -27.80 25.14 43.38
N PHE A 10 -27.79 26.31 42.74
CA PHE A 10 -27.18 26.50 41.41
C PHE A 10 -25.66 26.29 41.45
N GLN A 11 -24.98 26.80 42.48
CA GLN A 11 -23.54 26.61 42.64
C GLN A 11 -23.17 25.16 42.96
N LYS A 12 -24.00 24.45 43.74
CA LYS A 12 -23.84 22.99 43.97
C LYS A 12 -24.02 22.21 42.68
N SER A 13 -25.00 22.54 41.82
CA SER A 13 -25.18 21.87 40.53
C SER A 13 -24.01 22.11 39.55
N LEU A 14 -23.41 23.30 39.57
CA LEU A 14 -22.24 23.61 38.74
C LEU A 14 -20.98 22.85 39.19
N LEU A 15 -20.78 22.71 40.50
CA LEU A 15 -19.65 21.92 41.03
C LEU A 15 -19.82 20.42 40.75
N LEU A 16 -21.05 19.90 40.81
CA LEU A 16 -21.37 18.52 40.42
C LEU A 16 -21.12 18.28 38.92
N ALA A 17 -21.47 19.24 38.04
CA ALA A 17 -21.22 19.13 36.61
C ALA A 17 -19.72 19.11 36.26
N ARG A 18 -18.88 19.83 37.04
CA ARG A 18 -17.42 19.85 36.86
C ARG A 18 -16.74 18.57 37.37
N SER A 19 -17.40 17.81 38.24
CA SER A 19 -16.94 16.50 38.75
C SER A 19 -17.54 15.32 37.98
N ALA A 20 -18.12 15.54 36.80
CA ALA A 20 -18.48 14.44 35.92
C ALA A 20 -17.17 13.81 35.39
N PRO A 21 -16.94 12.50 35.59
CA PRO A 21 -15.80 11.84 34.97
C PRO A 21 -15.94 12.04 33.47
N ARG A 22 -14.91 12.60 32.82
CA ARG A 22 -14.83 12.57 31.36
C ARG A 22 -14.88 11.10 30.98
N LEU A 23 -16.03 10.66 30.47
CA LEU A 23 -16.16 9.38 29.80
C LEU A 23 -15.17 9.44 28.65
N ASN A 24 -13.97 8.92 28.89
CA ASN A 24 -13.12 8.41 27.83
C ASN A 24 -13.97 7.34 27.17
N THR A 25 -14.68 7.70 26.10
CA THR A 25 -15.22 6.73 25.16
C THR A 25 -14.01 6.02 24.57
N MET A 26 -13.52 5.02 25.29
CA MET A 26 -12.74 3.95 24.73
C MET A 26 -13.65 3.38 23.65
N ILE A 27 -13.36 3.67 22.39
CA ILE A 27 -13.92 2.90 21.28
C ILE A 27 -13.33 1.50 21.46
N ILE A 28 -14.00 0.70 22.28
CA ILE A 28 -13.87 -0.74 22.26
C ILE A 28 -14.41 -1.09 20.88
N ARG A 29 -13.51 -1.27 19.91
CA ARG A 29 -13.82 -2.03 18.70
C ARG A 29 -14.16 -3.43 19.18
N SER A 30 -15.41 -3.64 19.57
CA SER A 30 -15.95 -4.98 19.74
C SER A 30 -15.88 -5.61 18.37
N ALA A 31 -14.83 -6.41 18.14
CA ALA A 31 -14.78 -7.31 17.01
C ALA A 31 -15.94 -8.30 17.21
N THR A 32 -17.08 -8.01 16.59
CA THR A 32 -18.14 -8.99 16.47
C THR A 32 -17.58 -10.11 15.61
N THR A 33 -17.21 -11.22 16.24
CA THR A 33 -16.89 -12.46 15.52
C THR A 33 -18.21 -13.06 15.04
N LEU A 34 -18.86 -12.40 14.08
CA LEU A 34 -19.90 -13.05 13.30
C LEU A 34 -19.20 -14.14 12.51
N ASN A 35 -19.59 -15.39 12.75
CA ASN A 35 -19.15 -16.52 11.93
C ASN A 35 -19.96 -16.52 10.63
N ASP A 36 -19.78 -15.48 9.83
CA ASP A 36 -20.43 -15.22 8.55
C ASP A 36 -19.73 -15.92 7.37
N GLY A 37 -18.75 -16.78 7.67
CA GLY A 37 -17.91 -17.41 6.67
C GLY A 37 -16.72 -16.55 6.20
N ALA A 38 -16.55 -15.32 6.71
CA ALA A 38 -15.37 -14.50 6.42
C ALA A 38 -14.07 -15.15 6.91
N SER A 39 -14.12 -15.98 7.95
CA SER A 39 -12.99 -16.78 8.45
C SER A 39 -12.47 -17.82 7.44
N LYS A 40 -13.23 -18.09 6.35
CA LYS A 40 -12.82 -19.00 5.26
C LYS A 40 -12.11 -18.28 4.11
N VAL A 41 -12.13 -16.94 4.09
CA VAL A 41 -11.48 -16.13 3.06
C VAL A 41 -10.03 -15.89 3.47
N HIS A 42 -9.09 -16.09 2.53
CA HIS A 42 -7.67 -15.88 2.79
C HIS A 42 -7.41 -14.43 3.23
N ASP A 43 -6.58 -14.24 4.26
CA ASP A 43 -6.25 -12.90 4.75
C ASP A 43 -5.31 -12.18 3.79
N HIS A 44 -5.81 -11.15 3.11
CA HIS A 44 -5.03 -10.31 2.19
C HIS A 44 -4.41 -9.08 2.88
N SER A 45 -4.66 -8.89 4.18
CA SER A 45 -4.11 -7.76 4.95
C SER A 45 -2.58 -7.77 5.00
N GLY A 46 -1.98 -8.96 5.13
CA GLY A 46 -0.54 -9.13 5.13
C GLY A 46 0.11 -8.66 3.83
N HIS A 47 -0.42 -9.14 2.70
CA HIS A 47 0.06 -8.79 1.36
C HIS A 47 -0.10 -7.29 1.07
N PHE A 48 -1.27 -6.72 1.39
CA PHE A 48 -1.51 -5.28 1.25
C PHE A 48 -0.49 -4.43 2.03
N LYS A 49 -0.25 -4.77 3.30
CA LYS A 49 0.74 -4.06 4.13
C LYS A 49 2.13 -4.15 3.52
N PHE A 50 2.53 -5.33 3.03
CA PHE A 50 3.83 -5.54 2.41
C PHE A 50 4.01 -4.67 1.17
N GLU A 51 3.03 -4.61 0.27
CA GLU A 51 3.08 -3.73 -0.90
C GLU A 51 3.29 -2.27 -0.52
N ARG A 52 2.59 -1.78 0.52
CA ARG A 52 2.71 -0.39 0.96
C ARG A 52 4.09 -0.11 1.56
N TYR A 53 4.62 -1.01 2.38
CA TYR A 53 5.98 -0.87 2.92
C TYR A 53 7.04 -0.94 1.81
N PHE A 54 6.86 -1.82 0.83
CA PHE A 54 7.75 -1.91 -0.32
C PHE A 54 7.74 -0.62 -1.15
N ALA A 55 6.56 -0.09 -1.46
CA ALA A 55 6.41 1.19 -2.16
C ALA A 55 7.02 2.36 -1.37
N ALA A 56 6.82 2.40 -0.04
CA ALA A 56 7.46 3.38 0.82
C ALA A 56 9.00 3.26 0.79
N GLY A 57 9.53 2.05 0.72
CA GLY A 57 10.96 1.78 0.56
C GLY A 57 11.53 2.25 -0.78
N MET A 58 10.72 2.32 -1.85
CA MET A 58 11.16 2.86 -3.14
C MET A 58 11.32 4.37 -3.14
N VAL A 59 10.63 5.10 -2.25
CA VAL A 59 10.70 6.57 -2.16
C VAL A 59 12.15 7.08 -2.03
N PRO A 60 13.02 6.53 -1.16
CA PRO A 60 14.43 6.91 -1.12
C PRO A 60 15.29 6.28 -2.23
N ILE A 61 14.90 5.13 -2.79
CA ILE A 61 15.69 4.42 -3.81
C ILE A 61 15.76 5.23 -5.12
N ILE A 62 14.63 5.78 -5.56
CA ILE A 62 14.56 6.56 -6.82
C ILE A 62 15.50 7.79 -6.81
N PRO A 63 15.49 8.69 -5.81
CA PRO A 63 16.43 9.79 -5.77
C PRO A 63 17.86 9.32 -5.50
N ALA A 64 18.08 8.25 -4.72
CA ALA A 64 19.43 7.69 -4.56
C ALA A 64 20.03 7.25 -5.90
N ALA A 65 19.22 6.67 -6.79
CA ALA A 65 19.65 6.27 -8.13
C ALA A 65 20.03 7.42 -9.06
N TYR A 66 19.55 8.63 -8.78
CA TYR A 66 19.96 9.84 -9.51
C TYR A 66 21.38 10.30 -9.13
N PHE A 67 21.83 10.03 -7.91
CA PHE A 67 23.14 10.46 -7.41
C PHE A 67 24.20 9.35 -7.42
N ILE A 68 23.78 8.09 -7.28
CA ILE A 68 24.67 6.94 -7.11
C ILE A 68 24.46 5.97 -8.26
N HIS A 69 25.34 6.03 -9.26
CA HIS A 69 25.28 5.14 -10.42
C HIS A 69 26.13 3.88 -10.22
N GLY A 70 25.76 2.80 -10.91
CA GLY A 70 26.55 1.58 -10.98
C GLY A 70 25.75 0.28 -10.82
N PRO A 71 26.41 -0.89 -10.95
CA PRO A 71 25.74 -2.18 -11.07
C PRO A 71 24.87 -2.57 -9.86
N VAL A 72 25.25 -2.15 -8.66
CA VAL A 72 24.48 -2.40 -7.43
C VAL A 72 23.19 -1.60 -7.42
N THR A 73 23.25 -0.32 -7.78
CA THR A 73 22.06 0.52 -7.91
C THR A 73 21.15 0.00 -9.02
N ASP A 74 21.72 -0.38 -10.16
CA ASP A 74 20.95 -0.93 -11.28
C ASP A 74 20.25 -2.25 -10.90
N ALA A 75 20.91 -3.13 -10.16
CA ALA A 75 20.31 -4.36 -9.66
C ALA A 75 19.18 -4.08 -8.65
N LEU A 76 19.40 -3.12 -7.74
CA LEU A 76 18.39 -2.69 -6.77
C LEU A 76 17.15 -2.13 -7.49
N LEU A 77 17.35 -1.26 -8.49
CA LEU A 77 16.29 -0.72 -9.32
C LEU A 77 15.55 -1.82 -10.08
N THR A 78 16.26 -2.78 -10.67
CA THR A 78 15.65 -3.90 -11.39
C THR A 78 14.71 -4.70 -10.50
N ILE A 79 15.13 -5.05 -9.28
CA ILE A 79 14.28 -5.80 -8.34
C ILE A 79 13.11 -4.94 -7.88
N ALA A 80 13.38 -3.68 -7.48
CA ALA A 80 12.37 -2.75 -6.99
C ALA A 80 11.27 -2.48 -8.01
N LEU A 81 11.66 -2.11 -9.23
CA LEU A 81 10.73 -1.82 -10.33
C LEU A 81 9.94 -3.07 -10.72
N THR A 82 10.60 -4.22 -10.90
CA THR A 82 9.92 -5.45 -11.30
C THR A 82 8.82 -5.84 -10.32
N LEU A 83 9.11 -5.85 -9.01
CA LEU A 83 8.14 -6.22 -7.99
C LEU A 83 6.99 -5.21 -7.89
N HIS A 84 7.31 -3.91 -7.91
CA HIS A 84 6.29 -2.87 -7.85
C HIS A 84 5.35 -2.89 -9.06
N ILE A 85 5.92 -3.06 -10.26
CA ILE A 85 5.15 -3.17 -11.50
C ILE A 85 4.30 -4.44 -11.49
N HIS A 86 4.83 -5.57 -11.00
CA HIS A 86 4.08 -6.82 -10.93
C HIS A 86 2.76 -6.68 -10.13
N TRP A 87 2.83 -6.19 -8.90
CA TRP A 87 1.61 -6.00 -8.08
C TRP A 87 0.70 -4.91 -8.63
N GLY A 88 1.26 -3.83 -9.17
CA GLY A 88 0.49 -2.76 -9.81
C GLY A 88 -0.31 -3.27 -11.01
N VAL A 89 0.35 -3.95 -11.95
CA VAL A 89 -0.29 -4.51 -13.15
C VAL A 89 -1.26 -5.62 -12.77
N GLN A 90 -0.94 -6.45 -11.78
CA GLN A 90 -1.86 -7.46 -11.28
C GLN A 90 -3.18 -6.82 -10.81
N GLY A 91 -3.12 -5.74 -10.02
CA GLY A 91 -4.30 -4.97 -9.61
C GLY A 91 -5.10 -4.42 -10.79
N VAL A 92 -4.43 -3.79 -11.75
CA VAL A 92 -5.07 -3.28 -12.98
C VAL A 92 -5.79 -4.39 -13.75
N VAL A 93 -5.16 -5.56 -13.90
CA VAL A 93 -5.78 -6.70 -14.58
C VAL A 93 -6.98 -7.22 -13.80
N TYR A 94 -6.94 -7.31 -12.47
CA TYR A 94 -8.11 -7.70 -11.68
C TYR A 94 -9.28 -6.71 -11.80
N ASP A 95 -9.01 -5.42 -11.97
CA ASP A 95 -10.06 -4.40 -12.09
C ASP A 95 -10.75 -4.41 -13.47
N TYR A 96 -9.97 -4.62 -14.54
CA TYR A 96 -10.45 -4.44 -15.91
C TYR A 96 -10.67 -5.75 -16.70
N ALA A 97 -9.89 -6.80 -16.44
CA ALA A 97 -10.01 -8.08 -17.14
C ALA A 97 -11.12 -8.97 -16.54
N ARG A 98 -12.31 -8.39 -16.36
CA ARG A 98 -13.44 -9.06 -15.73
C ARG A 98 -14.02 -10.14 -16.66
N PRO A 99 -14.24 -11.39 -16.17
CA PRO A 99 -14.80 -12.47 -16.98
C PRO A 99 -16.12 -12.13 -17.67
N PHE A 100 -16.94 -11.28 -17.04
CA PHE A 100 -18.19 -10.79 -17.60
C PHE A 100 -18.03 -9.97 -18.89
N VAL A 101 -16.90 -9.25 -19.05
CA VAL A 101 -16.68 -8.34 -20.18
C VAL A 101 -15.92 -9.04 -21.31
N ILE A 102 -14.84 -9.74 -20.97
CA ILE A 102 -13.91 -10.32 -21.96
C ILE A 102 -14.06 -11.83 -22.13
N GLY A 103 -14.90 -12.47 -21.32
CA GLY A 103 -15.06 -13.93 -21.28
C GLY A 103 -14.10 -14.61 -20.30
N GLU A 104 -14.53 -15.76 -19.78
CA GLU A 104 -13.83 -16.52 -18.74
C GLU A 104 -12.42 -17.00 -19.18
N THR A 105 -12.27 -17.40 -20.44
CA THR A 105 -11.00 -17.88 -21.00
C THR A 105 -10.01 -16.74 -21.17
N ALA A 106 -10.45 -15.59 -21.70
CA ALA A 106 -9.61 -14.42 -21.89
C ALA A 106 -9.19 -13.80 -20.55
N ALA A 107 -10.08 -13.77 -19.55
CA ALA A 107 -9.74 -13.30 -18.21
C ALA A 107 -8.64 -14.15 -17.57
N LYS A 108 -8.76 -15.48 -17.65
CA LYS A 108 -7.70 -16.40 -17.16
C LYS A 108 -6.38 -16.19 -17.90
N ALA A 109 -6.43 -16.01 -19.21
CA ALA A 109 -5.24 -15.71 -20.01
C ALA A 109 -4.61 -14.37 -19.62
N ALA A 110 -5.41 -13.34 -19.35
CA ALA A 110 -4.93 -12.03 -18.91
C ALA A 110 -4.21 -12.12 -17.56
N HIS A 111 -4.76 -12.85 -16.59
CA HIS A 111 -4.11 -13.09 -15.30
C HIS A 111 -2.79 -13.87 -15.45
N ALA A 112 -2.75 -14.90 -16.30
CA ALA A 112 -1.50 -15.62 -16.61
C ALA A 112 -0.48 -14.70 -17.31
N GLY A 113 -0.95 -13.82 -18.19
CA GLY A 113 -0.13 -12.84 -18.91
C GLY A 113 0.64 -11.90 -17.99
N VAL A 114 0.10 -11.53 -16.83
CA VAL A 114 0.82 -10.69 -15.84
C VAL A 114 2.13 -11.34 -15.40
N TYR A 115 2.11 -12.65 -15.14
CA TYR A 115 3.32 -13.39 -14.76
C TYR A 115 4.32 -13.47 -15.92
N VAL A 116 3.84 -13.70 -17.15
CA VAL A 116 4.69 -13.71 -18.35
C VAL A 116 5.39 -12.36 -18.53
N ILE A 117 4.63 -11.26 -18.48
CA ILE A 117 5.18 -9.90 -18.61
C ILE A 117 6.20 -9.63 -17.51
N THR A 118 5.94 -10.08 -16.28
CA THR A 118 6.86 -9.88 -15.15
C THR A 118 8.17 -10.64 -15.33
N VAL A 119 8.11 -11.89 -15.79
CA VAL A 119 9.31 -12.69 -16.09
C VAL A 119 10.11 -12.07 -17.23
N LEU A 120 9.43 -11.62 -18.29
CA LEU A 120 10.08 -10.95 -19.42
C LEU A 120 10.71 -9.61 -19.00
N LEU A 121 10.02 -8.82 -18.19
CA LEU A 121 10.54 -7.57 -17.64
C LEU A 121 11.80 -7.82 -16.81
N LEU A 122 11.76 -8.78 -15.89
CA LEU A 122 12.92 -9.13 -15.06
C LEU A 122 14.09 -9.63 -15.91
N ALA A 123 13.82 -10.55 -16.85
CA ALA A 123 14.85 -11.09 -17.73
C ALA A 123 15.47 -10.00 -18.62
N GLY A 124 14.65 -9.10 -19.17
CA GLY A 124 15.10 -7.97 -19.98
C GLY A 124 15.98 -7.01 -19.18
N LEU A 125 15.54 -6.61 -17.98
CA LEU A 125 16.32 -5.70 -17.12
C LEU A 125 17.61 -6.34 -16.60
N LEU A 126 17.58 -7.64 -16.25
CA LEU A 126 18.80 -8.36 -15.86
C LEU A 126 19.78 -8.49 -17.03
N HIS A 127 19.29 -8.81 -18.23
CA HIS A 127 20.13 -8.89 -19.41
C HIS A 127 20.75 -7.52 -19.73
N PHE A 128 19.96 -6.45 -19.68
CA PHE A 128 20.42 -5.08 -19.89
C PHE A 128 21.48 -4.64 -18.87
N ASN A 129 21.31 -5.01 -17.60
CA ASN A 129 22.28 -4.68 -16.56
C ASN A 129 23.59 -5.48 -16.63
N THR A 130 23.57 -6.66 -17.28
CA THR A 130 24.73 -7.58 -17.30
C THR A 130 25.47 -7.61 -18.63
N ASN A 131 24.78 -7.36 -19.74
CA ASN A 131 25.32 -7.45 -21.10
C ASN A 131 25.34 -6.10 -21.81
N ASP A 132 24.74 -5.06 -21.22
CA ASP A 132 24.71 -3.69 -21.75
C ASP A 132 25.18 -2.69 -20.67
N VAL A 133 24.99 -1.40 -20.90
CA VAL A 133 25.48 -0.30 -20.04
C VAL A 133 24.82 -0.21 -18.66
N GLY A 134 23.64 -0.80 -18.46
CA GLY A 134 22.86 -0.69 -17.23
C GLY A 134 21.93 0.52 -17.15
N ILE A 135 20.91 0.45 -16.29
CA ILE A 135 19.79 1.43 -16.24
C ILE A 135 20.28 2.85 -15.96
N THR A 136 21.04 3.07 -14.88
CA THR A 136 21.50 4.41 -14.48
C THR A 136 22.38 5.04 -15.56
N LYS A 137 23.31 4.27 -16.14
CA LYS A 137 24.17 4.76 -17.21
C LYS A 137 23.41 5.02 -18.51
N ALA A 138 22.40 4.21 -18.82
CA ALA A 138 21.55 4.44 -19.99
C ALA A 138 20.84 5.80 -19.91
N PHE A 139 20.28 6.15 -18.74
CA PHE A 139 19.69 7.47 -18.53
C PHE A 139 20.71 8.60 -18.63
N GLU A 140 21.92 8.40 -18.09
CA GLU A 140 23.01 9.39 -18.21
C GLU A 140 23.37 9.66 -19.68
N LEU A 141 23.45 8.61 -20.51
CA LEU A 141 23.72 8.75 -21.95
C LEU A 141 22.59 9.48 -22.66
N VAL A 142 21.32 9.12 -22.41
CA VAL A 142 20.16 9.77 -23.05
C VAL A 142 20.06 11.25 -22.66
N PHE A 143 20.36 11.61 -21.40
CA PHE A 143 20.35 13.00 -20.96
C PHE A 143 21.58 13.82 -21.38
N SER A 144 22.59 13.17 -21.98
CA SER A 144 23.76 13.85 -22.54
C SER A 144 23.61 14.21 -24.03
N LEU A 145 22.52 13.76 -24.67
CA LEU A 145 22.15 14.09 -26.05
C LEU A 145 21.68 15.54 -26.18
#